data_AF-A0A354MRR3-F1
#
_entry.id   AF-A0A354MRR3-F1
#
_cell.length_a   1.000
_cell.length_b   1.000
_cell.length_c   1.000
_cell.angle_alpha   90.00
_cell.angle_beta   90.00
_cell.angle_gamma   90.00
#
_symmetry.space_group_name_H-M   'P 1'
#
loop_
_entity.id
_entity.type
_entity.pdbx_description
1 polymer ?
#
loop_
_entity_poly.entity_id
_entity_poly.type
_entity_poly.pdbx_seq_one_letter_code
_entity_poly.pdbx_strand_id
1 'polypeptide(L)'
;MRLSLFAEIFNMLFMTVILGVAVYLLVLIVKALKKYIGSKEVREEKSVIQRSLGEELKAQRLRCKMTQEFVADALGVSRQAVSKWENGTVDPSTSNLLALA
;
A
#
# COMPACT_ATOMS: atom_id res chain seq x y z
N MET A 1 -5.41 63.17 -1.82
CA MET A 1 -4.58 62.69 -0.70
C MET A 1 -5.36 61.84 0.31
N ARG A 2 -6.56 62.22 0.78
CA ARG A 2 -7.33 61.39 1.73
C ARG A 2 -7.96 60.13 1.11
N LEU A 3 -8.46 60.20 -0.12
CA LEU A 3 -9.08 59.05 -0.81
C LEU A 3 -8.09 57.91 -1.12
N SER A 4 -6.85 58.25 -1.49
CA SER A 4 -5.80 57.28 -1.81
C SER A 4 -5.33 56.50 -0.57
N LEU A 5 -5.27 57.15 0.60
CA LEU A 5 -4.93 56.49 1.86
C LEU A 5 -5.95 55.41 2.25
N PHE A 6 -7.25 55.67 2.04
CA PHE A 6 -8.28 54.66 2.31
C PHE A 6 -8.17 53.45 1.37
N ALA A 7 -7.85 53.69 0.09
CA ALA A 7 -7.64 52.62 -0.88
C ALA A 7 -6.41 51.76 -0.55
N GLU A 8 -5.31 52.36 -0.10
CA GLU A 8 -4.10 51.65 0.30
C GLU A 8 -4.31 50.81 1.57
N ILE A 9 -5.03 51.34 2.57
CA ILE A 9 -5.39 50.59 3.78
C ILE A 9 -6.26 49.39 3.43
N PHE A 10 -7.25 49.58 2.55
CA PHE A 10 -8.09 48.49 2.07
C PHE A 10 -7.29 47.42 1.32
N ASN A 11 -6.37 47.84 0.43
CA ASN A 11 -5.49 46.92 -0.28
C ASN A 11 -4.58 46.13 0.66
N MET A 12 -4.01 46.76 1.69
CA MET A 12 -3.23 46.06 2.72
C MET A 12 -4.06 45.02 3.46
N LEU A 13 -5.29 45.36 3.86
CA LEU A 13 -6.21 44.41 4.51
C LEU A 13 -6.58 43.25 3.59
N PHE A 14 -6.79 43.52 2.30
CA PHE A 14 -7.09 42.48 1.33
C PHE A 14 -5.90 41.53 1.11
N MET A 15 -4.68 42.08 1.01
CA MET A 15 -3.46 41.28 0.85
C MET A 15 -3.16 40.41 2.08
N THR A 16 -3.42 40.90 3.30
CA THR A 16 -3.24 40.09 4.51
C THR A 16 -4.24 38.93 4.58
N VAL A 17 -5.48 39.13 4.14
CA VAL A 17 -6.47 38.06 4.03
C VAL A 17 -6.04 37.02 2.99
N ILE A 18 -5.60 37.44 1.81
CA ILE A 18 -5.09 36.53 0.78
C ILE A 18 -3.91 35.72 1.30
N LEU A 19 -2.96 36.38 1.98
CA LEU A 19 -1.81 35.70 2.57
C LEU A 19 -2.25 34.65 3.59
N GLY A 20 -3.22 34.98 4.45
CA GLY A 20 -3.78 34.04 5.43
C GLY A 20 -4.41 32.81 4.76
N VAL A 21 -5.18 33.01 3.69
CA VAL A 21 -5.77 31.91 2.91
C VAL A 21 -4.68 31.06 2.25
N ALA A 22 -3.65 31.69 1.66
CA ALA A 22 -2.54 30.98 1.04
C ALA A 22 -1.79 30.11 2.04
N VAL A 23 -1.48 30.65 3.23
CA VAL A 23 -0.84 29.90 4.33
C VAL A 23 -1.73 28.75 4.78
N TYR A 24 -3.04 28.97 4.94
CA TYR A 24 -3.99 27.93 5.32
C TYR A 24 -4.03 26.78 4.30
N LEU A 25 -4.10 27.09 3.00
CA LEU A 25 -4.06 26.08 1.94
C LEU A 25 -2.75 25.29 1.95
N LEU A 26 -1.61 25.95 2.18
CA LEU A 26 -0.31 25.29 2.31
C LEU A 26 -0.32 24.27 3.45
N VAL A 27 -0.87 24.64 4.62
CA VAL A 27 -1.03 23.73 5.76
C VAL A 27 -1.90 22.53 5.40
N LEU A 28 -2.99 22.72 4.66
CA LEU A 28 -3.85 21.61 4.20
C LEU A 28 -3.11 20.67 3.25
N ILE A 29 -2.32 21.20 2.32
CA ILE A 29 -1.50 20.40 1.39
C ILE A 29 -0.50 19.56 2.17
N VAL A 30 0.23 20.15 3.13
CA VAL A 30 1.20 19.42 3.96
C VAL A 30 0.51 18.32 4.77
N LYS A 31 -0.64 18.60 5.36
CA LYS A 31 -1.45 17.59 6.09
C LYS A 31 -1.90 16.46 5.16
N ALA A 32 -2.37 16.79 3.96
CA ALA A 32 -2.81 15.82 2.97
C ALA A 32 -1.65 14.93 2.51
N LEU A 33 -0.48 15.51 2.21
CA LEU A 33 0.72 14.79 1.81
C LEU A 33 1.22 13.85 2.93
N LYS A 34 1.30 14.33 4.17
CA LYS A 34 1.70 13.49 5.31
C LYS A 34 0.75 12.31 5.50
N LYS A 35 -0.56 12.54 5.36
CA LYS A 35 -1.57 11.47 5.42
C LYS A 35 -1.41 10.50 4.25
N TYR A 36 -1.19 11.00 3.04
CA TYR A 36 -1.06 10.18 1.83
C TYR A 36 0.14 9.23 1.93
N ILE A 37 1.33 9.76 2.24
CA ILE A 37 2.56 8.97 2.36
C ILE A 37 2.39 7.89 3.43
N GLY A 38 1.98 8.28 4.64
CA GLY A 38 1.76 7.32 5.73
C GLY A 38 0.69 6.28 5.42
N SER A 39 -0.36 6.65 4.67
CA SER A 39 -1.42 5.69 4.29
C SER A 39 -1.01 4.73 3.17
N LYS A 40 -0.14 5.15 2.25
CA LYS A 40 0.31 4.35 1.12
C LYS A 40 1.33 3.30 1.56
N GLU A 41 2.33 3.71 2.33
CA GLU A 41 3.37 2.80 2.84
C GLU A 41 2.78 1.72 3.74
N VAL A 42 1.93 2.10 4.72
CA VAL A 42 1.27 1.14 5.61
C VAL A 42 0.35 0.19 4.85
N ARG A 43 -0.31 0.64 3.78
CA ARG A 43 -1.18 -0.22 2.97
C ARG A 43 -0.38 -1.23 2.15
N GLU A 44 0.72 -0.81 1.54
CA GLU A 44 1.58 -1.71 0.76
C GLU A 44 2.30 -2.70 1.67
N GLU A 45 2.88 -2.25 2.79
CA GLU A 45 3.52 -3.12 3.77
C GLU A 45 2.52 -4.13 4.36
N LYS A 46 1.32 -3.68 4.75
CA LYS A 46 0.26 -4.58 5.20
C LYS A 46 -0.16 -5.56 4.10
N SER A 47 -0.21 -5.14 2.84
CA SER A 47 -0.55 -6.03 1.72
C SER A 47 0.53 -7.08 1.43
N VAL A 48 1.80 -6.74 1.62
CA VAL A 48 2.93 -7.67 1.47
C VAL A 48 2.96 -8.64 2.65
N ILE A 49 2.79 -8.15 3.87
CA ILE A 49 2.69 -8.99 5.08
C ILE A 49 1.41 -9.84 5.09
N GLN A 50 0.31 -9.36 4.48
CA GLN A 50 -0.94 -10.12 4.35
C GLN A 50 -0.93 -11.15 3.23
N ARG A 51 0.08 -11.19 2.35
CA ARG A 51 0.12 -12.27 1.35
C ARG A 51 0.13 -13.60 2.09
N SER A 52 -0.90 -14.40 1.84
CA SER A 52 -0.99 -15.72 2.44
C SER A 52 0.16 -16.59 1.93
N LEU A 53 0.54 -17.59 2.71
CA LEU A 53 1.55 -18.57 2.30
C LEU A 53 1.19 -19.22 0.95
N GLY A 54 -0.10 -19.44 0.68
CA GLY A 54 -0.61 -19.93 -0.60
C GLY A 54 -0.36 -18.97 -1.78
N GLU A 55 -0.59 -17.68 -1.58
CA GLU A 55 -0.36 -16.66 -2.61
C GLU A 55 1.14 -16.51 -2.91
N GLU A 56 1.99 -16.54 -1.89
CA GLU A 56 3.45 -16.47 -2.08
C GLU A 56 3.98 -17.76 -2.74
N LEU A 57 3.48 -18.93 -2.35
CA LEU A 57 3.79 -20.20 -3.01
C LEU A 57 3.45 -20.15 -4.51
N LYS A 58 2.25 -19.67 -4.85
CA LYS A 58 1.81 -19.51 -6.24
C LYS A 58 2.70 -18.52 -7.00
N ALA A 59 3.04 -17.39 -6.37
CA ALA A 59 3.89 -16.37 -6.97
C ALA A 59 5.30 -16.93 -7.27
N GLN A 60 5.93 -17.59 -6.30
CA GLN A 60 7.24 -18.23 -6.47
C GLN A 60 7.20 -19.32 -7.56
N ARG A 61 6.19 -20.18 -7.53
CA ARG A 61 6.00 -21.22 -8.54
C ARG A 61 5.96 -20.63 -9.95
N LEU A 62 5.19 -19.56 -10.15
CA LEU A 62 5.10 -18.88 -11.44
C LEU A 62 6.39 -18.16 -11.84
N ARG A 63 7.10 -17.53 -10.88
CA ARG A 63 8.43 -16.94 -11.12
C ARG A 63 9.45 -17.98 -11.59
N CYS A 64 9.39 -19.17 -10.99
CA CYS A 64 10.23 -20.31 -11.35
C CYS A 64 9.70 -21.11 -12.56
N LYS A 65 8.61 -20.68 -13.20
CA LYS A 65 7.95 -21.35 -14.35
C LYS A 65 7.57 -22.81 -14.08
N MET A 66 7.20 -23.13 -12.84
CA MET A 66 6.81 -24.47 -12.41
C MET A 66 5.29 -24.67 -12.47
N THR A 67 4.85 -25.92 -12.63
CA THR A 67 3.43 -26.31 -12.54
C THR A 67 3.07 -26.76 -11.12
N GLN A 68 1.78 -26.79 -10.79
CA GLN A 68 1.35 -27.30 -9.47
C GLN A 68 1.72 -28.78 -9.32
N GLU A 69 1.61 -29.57 -10.40
CA GLU A 69 2.10 -30.95 -10.48
C GLU A 69 3.59 -31.04 -10.13
N PHE A 70 4.44 -30.19 -10.70
CA PHE A 70 5.87 -30.21 -10.41
C PHE A 70 6.17 -29.97 -8.93
N VAL A 71 5.52 -29.00 -8.30
CA VAL A 71 5.68 -28.71 -6.86
C VAL A 71 5.16 -29.88 -6.01
N ALA A 72 4.05 -30.48 -6.42
CA ALA A 72 3.46 -31.62 -5.74
C ALA A 72 4.39 -32.84 -5.76
N ASP A 73 4.95 -33.15 -6.93
CA ASP A 73 5.89 -34.25 -7.12
C ASP A 73 7.17 -34.04 -6.29
N ALA A 74 7.70 -32.81 -6.26
CA ALA A 74 8.88 -32.47 -5.46
C ALA A 74 8.65 -32.62 -3.94
N LEU A 75 7.43 -32.34 -3.48
CA LEU A 75 7.05 -32.43 -2.06
C LEU A 75 6.45 -33.78 -1.67
N GLY A 76 6.25 -34.70 -2.63
CA GLY A 76 5.59 -35.98 -2.38
C GLY A 76 4.12 -35.86 -1.96
N VAL A 77 3.43 -34.81 -2.39
CA VAL A 77 2.02 -34.55 -2.08
C VAL A 77 1.16 -34.61 -3.35
N SER A 78 -0.17 -34.59 -3.19
CA SER A 78 -1.05 -34.50 -4.37
C SER A 78 -1.08 -33.08 -4.94
N ARG A 79 -1.21 -32.97 -6.27
CA ARG A 79 -1.45 -31.69 -6.94
C ARG A 79 -2.67 -30.94 -6.38
N GLN A 80 -3.69 -31.67 -5.96
CA GLN A 80 -4.87 -31.09 -5.30
C GLN A 80 -4.51 -30.42 -3.97
N ALA A 81 -3.55 -30.95 -3.21
CA ALA A 81 -3.06 -30.31 -1.99
C ALA A 81 -2.41 -28.96 -2.29
N VAL A 82 -1.50 -28.90 -3.28
CA VAL A 82 -0.88 -27.64 -3.73
C VAL A 82 -1.92 -26.64 -4.20
N SER A 83 -2.91 -27.07 -4.98
CA SER A 83 -4.03 -26.20 -5.40
C SER A 83 -4.83 -25.67 -4.21
N LYS A 84 -5.10 -26.50 -3.21
CA LYS A 84 -5.81 -26.09 -1.99
C LYS A 84 -5.01 -25.09 -1.16
N TRP A 85 -3.70 -25.25 -1.07
CA TRP A 85 -2.79 -24.32 -0.41
C TRP A 85 -2.75 -22.98 -1.14
N GLU A 86 -2.54 -22.99 -2.46
CA GLU A 86 -2.50 -21.76 -3.29
C GLU A 86 -3.81 -20.97 -3.25
N ASN A 87 -4.94 -21.64 -3.00
CA ASN A 87 -6.26 -21.01 -2.88
C ASN A 87 -6.64 -20.70 -1.42
N GLY A 88 -5.79 -20.98 -0.44
CA GLY A 88 -6.04 -20.71 0.99
C GLY A 88 -7.17 -21.54 1.61
N THR A 89 -7.54 -22.66 0.98
CA THR A 89 -8.65 -23.52 1.46
C THR A 89 -8.22 -24.50 2.55
N VAL A 90 -6.94 -24.86 2.57
CA VAL A 90 -6.31 -25.77 3.54
C VAL A 90 -4.89 -25.28 3.75
N ASP A 91 -4.41 -25.33 4.98
CA ASP A 91 -3.01 -25.02 5.29
C ASP A 91 -2.11 -26.26 5.13
N PRO A 92 -0.86 -26.11 4.66
CA PRO A 92 0.09 -27.22 4.65
C PRO A 92 0.41 -27.70 6.07
N SER A 93 0.71 -28.99 6.23
CA SER A 93 1.21 -29.51 7.50
C SER A 93 2.59 -28.93 7.83
N THR A 94 3.02 -28.98 9.09
CA THR A 94 4.36 -28.54 9.50
C THR A 94 5.47 -29.20 8.69
N SER A 95 5.34 -30.49 8.36
CA SER A 95 6.30 -31.20 7.50
C SER A 95 6.37 -30.62 6.09
N ASN A 96 5.21 -30.22 5.53
CA ASN A 96 5.15 -29.59 4.21
C ASN A 96 5.72 -28.17 4.25
N LEU A 97 5.50 -27.42 5.34
CA LEU A 97 6.09 -26.10 5.53
C LEU A 97 7.63 -26.18 5.59
N LEU A 98 8.18 -27.19 6.27
CA LEU A 98 9.63 -27.44 6.31
C LEU A 98 10.20 -27.81 4.93
N ALA A 99 9.43 -28.52 4.11
CA ALA A 99 9.85 -28.88 2.75
C ALA A 99 9.72 -27.72 1.74
N LEU A 100 8.97 -26.66 2.09
CA LEU A 100 8.82 -25.43 1.30
C LEU A 100 9.87 -24.35 1.63
N ALA A 101 10.53 -24.45 2.80
CA ALA A 101 11.55 -23.51 3.28
C ALA A 101 12.91 -23.73 2.59
#